data_AF-A0A4R6QEL1-F1
#
_entry.id   AF-A0A4R6QEL1-F1
#
_cell.length_a   1.000
_cell.length_b   1.000
_cell.length_c   1.000
_cell.angle_alpha   90.00
_cell.angle_beta   90.00
_cell.angle_gamma   90.00
#
_symmetry.space_group_name_H-M   'P 1'
#
loop_
_entity.id
_entity.type
_entity.pdbx_description
1 polymer ?
#
loop_
_entity_poly.entity_id
_entity_poly.type
_entity_poly.pdbx_seq_one_letter_code
_entity_poly.pdbx_strand_id
1 'polypeptide(L)'
;MESSKNNFSTPFNKVIYTLFIALGIYQAFANNSYIDAAVSLGIGLAFDPFNTEQTWIERPKWQKIWLLFHLALVALLFGLAVGIGDQHG
;
A
#
# COMPACT_ATOMS: atom_id res chain seq x y z
N MET A 1 32.52 24.24 -10.59
CA MET A 1 31.55 23.40 -11.33
C MET A 1 30.67 22.74 -10.30
N GLU A 2 29.50 23.32 -10.08
CA GLU A 2 28.51 22.86 -9.10
C GLU A 2 27.86 21.58 -9.65
N SER A 3 28.31 20.42 -9.16
CA SER A 3 27.68 19.15 -9.46
C SER A 3 26.39 19.10 -8.64
N SER A 4 25.24 19.38 -9.27
CA SER A 4 23.94 19.15 -8.65
C SER A 4 23.83 17.65 -8.37
N LYS A 5 24.18 17.25 -7.16
CA LYS A 5 23.91 15.91 -6.66
C LYS A 5 22.40 15.81 -6.56
N ASN A 6 21.79 15.29 -7.61
CA ASN A 6 20.39 14.94 -7.65
C ASN A 6 20.24 13.78 -6.66
N ASN A 7 20.00 14.10 -5.40
CA ASN A 7 19.79 13.13 -4.32
C ASN A 7 18.42 12.47 -4.47
N PHE A 8 18.13 11.86 -5.62
CA PHE A 8 16.99 10.98 -5.78
C PHE A 8 17.29 9.65 -5.09
N SER A 9 17.54 9.69 -3.78
CA SER A 9 17.30 8.55 -2.91
C SER A 9 15.79 8.42 -2.76
N THR A 10 15.10 8.01 -3.83
CA THR A 10 13.70 7.59 -3.69
C THR A 10 13.70 6.48 -2.67
N PRO A 11 13.00 6.62 -1.53
CA PRO A 11 13.00 5.58 -0.52
C PRO A 11 12.51 4.30 -1.19
N PHE A 12 13.33 3.25 -1.15
CA PHE A 12 13.07 1.96 -1.80
C PHE A 12 11.66 1.44 -1.46
N ASN A 13 11.22 1.68 -0.22
CA ASN A 13 9.88 1.38 0.26
C ASN A 13 8.78 2.06 -0.57
N LYS A 14 8.96 3.31 -1.02
CA LYS A 14 7.99 4.03 -1.84
C LYS A 14 7.87 3.45 -3.24
N VAL A 15 8.98 2.93 -3.80
CA VAL A 15 8.96 2.22 -5.09
C VAL A 15 8.18 0.92 -4.95
N ILE A 16 8.49 0.14 -3.91
CA ILE A 16 7.80 -1.13 -3.62
C ILE A 16 6.31 -0.88 -3.34
N TYR A 17 5.98 0.09 -2.49
CA TYR A 17 4.62 0.52 -2.20
C TYR A 17 3.85 0.80 -3.50
N THR A 18 4.41 1.63 -4.36
CA THR A 18 3.77 2.01 -5.64
C THR A 18 3.59 0.80 -6.57
N LEU A 19 4.58 -0.10 -6.61
CA LEU A 19 4.49 -1.33 -7.41
C LEU A 19 3.36 -2.23 -6.92
N PHE A 20 3.26 -2.47 -5.62
CA PHE A 20 2.20 -3.29 -5.03
C PHE A 20 0.81 -2.66 -5.15
N ILE A 21 0.72 -1.33 -5.06
CA ILE A 21 -0.52 -0.60 -5.34
C ILE A 21 -0.95 -0.80 -6.79
N ALA A 22 -0.03 -0.60 -7.74
CA ALA A 22 -0.29 -0.81 -9.16
C ALA A 22 -0.67 -2.27 -9.46
N LEU A 23 0.02 -3.24 -8.84
CA LEU A 23 -0.28 -4.66 -8.97
C LEU A 23 -1.64 -5.02 -8.39
N GLY A 24 -2.00 -4.49 -7.20
CA GLY A 24 -3.30 -4.75 -6.59
C GLY A 24 -4.44 -4.18 -7.43
N ILE A 25 -4.28 -2.97 -7.96
CA ILE A 25 -5.23 -2.39 -8.92
C ILE A 25 -5.31 -3.25 -10.18
N TYR A 26 -4.17 -3.65 -10.75
CA TYR A 26 -4.16 -4.52 -11.92
C TYR A 26 -4.87 -5.85 -11.66
N GLN A 27 -4.68 -6.48 -10.51
CA GLN A 27 -5.34 -7.73 -10.15
C GLN A 27 -6.86 -7.55 -9.96
N ALA A 28 -7.29 -6.44 -9.34
CA ALA A 28 -8.70 -6.14 -9.17
C ALA A 28 -9.41 -5.94 -10.53
N PHE A 29 -8.81 -5.17 -11.45
CA PHE A 29 -9.44 -4.81 -12.72
C PHE A 29 -9.23 -5.85 -13.84
N ALA A 30 -8.04 -6.45 -13.93
CA ALA A 30 -7.73 -7.40 -14.99
C ALA A 30 -8.15 -8.84 -14.65
N ASN A 31 -8.01 -9.25 -13.38
CA ASN A 31 -8.30 -10.62 -12.95
C ASN A 31 -9.62 -10.76 -12.18
N ASN A 32 -10.31 -9.66 -11.86
CA ASN A 32 -11.50 -9.64 -10.97
C ASN A 32 -11.26 -10.35 -9.62
N SER A 33 -10.01 -10.57 -9.23
CA SER A 33 -9.64 -11.21 -7.97
C SER A 33 -9.44 -10.14 -6.92
N TYR A 34 -10.53 -9.81 -6.23
CA TYR A 34 -10.50 -8.84 -5.14
C TYR A 34 -9.66 -9.33 -3.95
N ILE A 35 -9.52 -10.65 -3.77
CA ILE A 35 -8.69 -11.26 -2.73
C ILE A 35 -7.21 -11.01 -3.02
N ASP A 36 -6.74 -11.37 -4.21
CA ASP A 36 -5.33 -11.15 -4.60
C ASP A 36 -4.98 -9.66 -4.61
N ALA A 37 -5.92 -8.83 -5.08
CA ALA A 37 -5.79 -7.39 -5.03
C ALA A 37 -5.61 -6.87 -3.60
N ALA A 38 -6.47 -7.29 -2.66
CA ALA A 38 -6.38 -6.89 -1.27
C ALA A 38 -5.08 -7.35 -0.60
N VAL A 39 -4.60 -8.57 -0.91
CA VAL A 39 -3.30 -9.07 -0.46
C VAL A 39 -2.16 -8.19 -0.98
N SER A 40 -2.17 -7.88 -2.28
CA SER A 40 -1.15 -7.02 -2.91
C SER A 40 -1.15 -5.61 -2.31
N LEU A 41 -2.33 -5.00 -2.11
CA LEU A 41 -2.47 -3.69 -1.46
C LEU A 41 -2.01 -3.73 0.01
N GLY A 42 -2.30 -4.81 0.73
CA GLY A 42 -1.86 -5.02 2.11
C GLY A 42 -0.34 -5.18 2.25
N ILE A 43 0.29 -5.92 1.34
CA ILE A 43 1.75 -6.01 1.26
C ILE A 43 2.34 -4.63 0.96
N GLY A 44 1.75 -3.91 -0.01
CA GLY A 44 2.13 -2.53 -0.30
C GLY A 44 2.13 -1.67 0.95
N LEU A 45 1.06 -1.71 1.75
CA LEU A 45 0.96 -0.98 3.01
C LEU A 45 2.02 -1.37 4.05
N ALA A 46 2.39 -2.66 4.12
CA ALA A 46 3.47 -3.12 4.99
C ALA A 46 4.83 -2.49 4.61
N PHE A 47 5.03 -2.24 3.30
CA PHE A 47 6.10 -1.39 2.80
C PHE A 47 5.70 0.09 2.91
N ASP A 48 5.73 0.59 4.15
CA ASP A 48 5.42 1.98 4.50
C ASP A 48 6.14 2.95 3.55
N PRO A 49 5.42 3.78 2.76
CA PRO A 49 6.01 4.68 1.77
C PRO A 49 6.70 5.88 2.42
N PHE A 50 6.59 6.00 3.74
CA PHE A 50 7.19 7.03 4.56
C PHE A 50 8.50 6.51 5.17
N ASN A 51 9.03 7.27 6.13
CA ASN A 51 10.30 6.94 6.76
C ASN A 51 10.10 5.87 7.85
N THR A 52 10.44 4.61 7.53
CA THR A 52 10.44 3.48 8.48
C THR A 52 11.38 3.67 9.66
N GLU A 53 12.39 4.52 9.54
CA GLU A 53 13.35 4.82 10.62
C GLU A 53 12.74 5.75 11.68
N GLN A 54 11.63 6.43 11.38
CA GLN A 54 10.94 7.30 12.32
C GLN A 54 9.93 6.53 13.17
N THR A 55 10.15 6.56 14.48
CA THR A 55 9.27 5.94 15.48
C THR A 55 7.82 6.39 15.34
N TRP A 56 6.86 5.48 15.53
CA TRP A 56 5.43 5.78 15.38
C TRP A 56 4.99 7.02 16.15
N ILE A 57 5.51 7.28 17.36
CA ILE A 57 5.11 8.46 18.15
C ILE A 57 5.49 9.77 17.45
N GLU A 58 6.68 9.85 16.86
CA GLU A 58 7.24 11.07 16.24
C GLU A 58 6.61 11.40 14.88
N ARG A 59 5.89 10.46 14.27
CA ARG A 59 5.26 10.69 12.97
C ARG A 59 4.15 11.75 13.07
N PRO A 60 4.05 12.68 12.10
CA PRO A 60 2.97 13.64 12.02
C PRO A 60 1.61 12.94 11.93
N LYS A 61 0.58 13.50 12.58
CA LYS A 61 -0.77 12.91 12.67
C LYS A 61 -1.36 12.56 11.29
N TRP A 62 -1.12 13.39 10.28
CA TRP A 62 -1.59 13.16 8.91
C TRP A 62 -1.04 11.87 8.27
N GLN A 63 0.22 11.52 8.51
CA GLN A 63 0.79 10.25 7.99
C GLN A 63 0.11 9.04 8.63
N LYS A 64 -0.12 9.08 9.94
CA LYS A 64 -0.83 8.01 10.67
C LYS A 64 -2.25 7.84 10.17
N ILE A 65 -2.97 8.95 9.98
CA ILE A 65 -4.33 8.95 9.45
C ILE A 65 -4.35 8.31 8.07
N TRP A 66 -3.41 8.66 7.19
CA TRP A 66 -3.36 8.10 5.84
C TRP A 66 -3.05 6.60 5.86
N LEU A 67 -2.12 6.15 6.71
CA LEU A 67 -1.81 4.72 6.89
C LEU A 67 -3.01 3.93 7.43
N LEU A 68 -3.72 4.47 8.42
CA LEU A 68 -4.92 3.85 9.00
C LEU A 68 -6.08 3.84 8.01
N PHE A 69 -6.26 4.91 7.24
CA PHE A 69 -7.28 4.96 6.19
C PHE A 69 -7.00 3.91 5.11
N HIS A 70 -5.74 3.80 4.68
CA HIS A 70 -5.33 2.78 3.72
C HIS A 70 -5.54 1.37 4.29
N LEU A 71 -5.16 1.14 5.55
CA LEU A 71 -5.40 -0.13 6.25
C LEU A 71 -6.88 -0.48 6.29
N ALA A 72 -7.74 0.49 6.64
CA ALA A 72 -9.19 0.29 6.66
C ALA A 72 -9.74 -0.02 5.27
N LEU A 73 -9.22 0.63 4.22
CA LEU A 73 -9.61 0.36 2.84
C LEU A 73 -9.19 -1.05 2.39
N VAL A 74 -7.97 -1.47 2.72
CA VAL A 74 -7.49 -2.84 2.44
C VAL A 74 -8.30 -3.87 3.21
N ALA A 75 -8.56 -3.63 4.50
CA ALA A 75 -9.35 -4.54 5.34
C ALA A 75 -10.81 -4.64 4.87
N LEU A 76 -11.39 -3.52 4.42
CA LEU A 76 -12.73 -3.50 3.83
C LEU A 76 -12.77 -4.25 2.49
N LEU A 77 -11.80 -4.00 1.61
CA LEU A 77 -11.67 -4.75 0.35
C LEU A 77 -11.48 -6.24 0.60
N PHE A 78 -10.63 -6.60 1.56
CA PHE A 78 -10.38 -7.99 1.94
C PHE A 78 -11.64 -8.63 2.54
N GLY A 79 -12.32 -7.95 3.47
CA GLY A 79 -13.57 -8.43 4.08
C GLY A 79 -14.70 -8.60 3.08
N LEU A 80 -14.85 -7.66 2.13
CA LEU A 80 -15.79 -7.80 1.02
C LEU A 80 -15.38 -8.92 0.06
N ALA A 81 -14.11 -9.03 -0.28
CA ALA A 81 -13.61 -10.07 -1.18
C ALA A 81 -13.82 -11.47 -0.60
N VAL A 82 -13.57 -11.66 0.70
CA VAL A 82 -13.83 -12.90 1.43
C VAL A 82 -15.33 -13.17 1.53
N GLY A 83 -16.14 -12.16 1.88
CA GLY A 83 -17.60 -12.33 2.01
C GLY A 83 -18.32 -12.60 0.68
N ILE A 84 -17.86 -12.00 -0.42
CA ILE A 84 -18.41 -12.23 -1.77
C ILE A 84 -17.87 -13.55 -2.36
N GLY A 85 -16.64 -13.93 -2.04
CA GLY A 85 -16.02 -15.18 -2.47
C GLY A 85 -16.73 -16.43 -1.96
N ASP A 86 -17.41 -16.33 -0.82
CA ASP A 86 -18.21 -17.43 -0.23
C ASP A 86 -19.56 -17.65 -0.94
N GLN A 87 -20.01 -16.70 -1.79
CA GLN A 87 -21.33 -16.77 -2.45
C GLN A 87 -21.33 -17.56 -3.78
N HIS A 88 -20.19 -18.14 -4.19
CA HIS A 88 -20.05 -19.03 -5.36
C HIS A 88 -19.42 -20.40 -5.00
N GLY A 89 -19.62 -20.86 -3.77
CA GLY A 89 -19.31 -22.23 -3.33
C GLY A 89 -20.51 -23.17 -3.45
#